data_AF-A0A3P7I104-F1
#
_entry.id   AF-A0A3P7I104-F1
#
_cell.length_a   1.000
_cell.length_b   1.000
_cell.length_c   1.000
_cell.angle_alpha   90.00
_cell.angle_beta   90.00
_cell.angle_gamma   90.00
#
_symmetry.space_group_name_H-M   'P 1'
#
loop_
_entity.id
_entity.type
_entity.pdbx_description
1 polymer ?
#
loop_
_entity_poly.entity_id
_entity_poly.type
_entity_poly.pdbx_seq_one_letter_code
_entity_poly.pdbx_strand_id
1 'polypeptide(L)' 'MHAQFCTYEPELFPGLIYRMVHPRVVLLIFVSGKVVITGARNQDEIDLAFKHIYPILKRFKK' A
#
# COMPACT_ATOMS: atom_id res chain seq x y z
N MET A 1 5.74 9.92 -8.98
CA MET A 1 5.66 8.66 -9.77
C MET A 1 4.77 7.57 -9.13
N HIS A 2 4.23 7.74 -7.92
CA HIS A 2 3.31 6.76 -7.30
C HIS A 2 1.83 6.99 -7.59
N ALA A 3 1.42 8.20 -7.96
CA ALA A 3 0.01 8.57 -8.17
C ALA A 3 -0.73 7.64 -9.15
N GLN A 4 -0.06 7.16 -10.20
CA GLN A 4 -0.63 6.21 -11.17
C GLN A 4 -1.01 4.84 -10.57
N PHE A 5 -0.44 4.49 -9.41
CA PHE A 5 -0.73 3.25 -8.69
C PHE A 5 -1.70 3.46 -7.53
N CYS A 6 -2.07 4.72 -7.24
CA CYS A 6 -2.87 5.10 -6.10
C CYS A 6 -4.30 5.46 -6.53
N THR A 7 -5.27 5.01 -5.76
CA THR A 7 -6.65 5.52 -5.80
C THR A 7 -7.04 5.92 -4.39
N TYR A 8 -7.49 7.17 -4.22
CA TYR A 8 -7.92 7.68 -2.93
C TYR A 8 -9.14 8.59 -3.11
N GLU A 9 -10.30 8.06 -2.74
CA GLU A 9 -11.59 8.75 -2.75
C GLU A 9 -12.21 8.57 -1.36
N PRO A 10 -11.89 9.43 -0.37
CA PRO A 10 -12.27 9.24 1.03
C PRO A 10 -13.78 9.23 1.27
N GLU A 11 -14.55 9.84 0.37
CA GLU A 11 -16.02 9.80 0.39
C GLU A 11 -16.58 8.40 0.07
N LEU A 12 -15.84 7.60 -0.71
CA LEU A 12 -16.21 6.23 -1.06
C LEU A 12 -15.51 5.18 -0.17
N PHE A 13 -14.23 5.41 0.15
CA PHE A 13 -13.44 4.50 0.97
C PHE A 13 -12.33 5.25 1.74
N PRO A 14 -12.22 5.06 3.07
CA PRO A 14 -11.33 5.88 3.90
C PRO A 14 -9.82 5.55 3.75
N GLY A 15 -9.46 4.46 3.06
CA GLY A 15 -8.06 4.07 2.84
C GLY A 15 -7.56 4.43 1.43
N LEU A 16 -6.27 4.73 1.31
CA LEU A 16 -5.62 4.80 0.01
C LEU A 16 -5.40 3.37 -0.52
N ILE A 17 -5.85 3.10 -1.73
CA ILE A 17 -5.62 1.84 -2.44
C ILE A 17 -4.36 2.00 -3.28
N TYR A 18 -3.32 1.21 -2.99
CA TYR A 18 -2.07 1.17 -3.77
C TYR A 18 -1.96 -0.18 -4.48
N ARG A 19 -1.86 -0.17 -5.82
CA ARG A 19 -1.71 -1.36 -6.64
C ARG A 19 -0.25 -1.58 -6.99
N MET A 20 0.40 -2.54 -6.34
CA MET A 20 1.80 -2.88 -6.59
C MET A 20 1.89 -3.91 -7.72
N VAL A 21 2.80 -3.67 -8.67
CA VAL A 21 3.02 -4.56 -9.82
C VAL A 21 3.95 -5.73 -9.45
N HIS A 22 4.98 -5.46 -8.65
CA HIS A 22 5.94 -6.47 -8.21
C HIS A 22 6.31 -6.26 -6.73
N PRO A 23 5.98 -7.21 -5.84
CA PRO A 23 5.07 -8.34 -6.05
C PRO A 23 3.65 -7.87 -6.40
N ARG A 24 2.87 -8.71 -7.09
CA ARG A 24 1.52 -8.34 -7.55
C ARG A 24 0.51 -8.39 -6.39
N VAL A 25 0.42 -7.29 -5.65
CA VAL A 25 -0.44 -7.17 -4.46
C VAL A 25 -1.17 -5.83 -4.43
N VAL A 26 -2.18 -5.73 -3.57
CA VAL A 26 -2.87 -4.47 -3.26
C VAL A 26 -2.65 -4.12 -1.80
N LEU A 27 -2.31 -2.86 -1.54
CA LEU A 27 -2.17 -2.31 -0.21
C LEU A 27 -3.31 -1.33 0.08
N LEU A 28 -3.91 -1.43 1.25
CA LEU A 28 -4.85 -0.46 1.79
C LEU A 28 -4.16 0.30 2.92
N ILE A 29 -4.01 1.61 2.76
CA ILE A 29 -3.19 2.44 3.65
C ILE A 29 -4.12 3.47 4.31
N PHE A 30 -4.25 3.39 5.62
CA PHE A 30 -5.16 4.25 6.39
C PHE A 30 -4.41 5.42 7.01
N VAL A 31 -5.12 6.53 7.25
CA VAL A 31 -4.59 7.74 7.92
C VAL A 31 -4.02 7.46 9.31
N SER A 32 -4.47 6.40 9.98
CA SER A 32 -3.93 5.95 11.26
C SER A 32 -2.54 5.29 11.15
N GLY A 33 -1.99 5.14 9.94
CA GLY A 33 -0.76 4.41 9.66
C GLY A 33 -0.93 2.89 9.58
N LYS A 34 -2.15 2.37 9.72
CA LYS A 34 -2.43 0.94 9.53
C LYS A 34 -2.32 0.61 8.04
N VAL A 35 -1.71 -0.54 7.74
CA VAL A 35 -1.55 -1.05 6.37
C VAL A 35 -2.11 -2.46 6.31
N VAL A 36 -2.96 -2.72 5.32
CA VAL A 36 -3.43 -4.07 4.96
C VAL A 36 -2.81 -4.43 3.62
N ILE A 37 -2.25 -5.63 3.50
CA ILE A 37 -1.69 -6.15 2.25
C ILE A 37 -2.51 -7.39 1.87
N THR A 38 -3.00 -7.45 0.64
CA THR A 38 -3.81 -8.56 0.12
C THR A 38 -3.43 -8.92 -1.31
N GLY A 39 -3.75 -10.15 -1.71
CA GLY A 39 -3.44 -10.71 -3.03
C GLY A 39 -2.08 -11.41 -3.13
N ALA A 40 -1.33 -11.50 -2.04
CA ALA A 40 -0.08 -12.26 -1.97
C ALA A 40 -0.35 -13.78 -1.97
N ARG A 41 0.55 -14.55 -2.60
CA ARG A 41 0.48 -16.02 -2.66
C ARG A 41 1.19 -16.71 -1.50
N ASN A 42 2.16 -16.04 -0.90
CA ASN A 42 2.97 -16.53 0.20
C ASN A 42 3.43 -15.36 1.08
N GLN A 43 4.02 -15.68 2.23
CA GLN A 43 4.50 -14.68 3.18
C GLN A 43 5.64 -13.81 2.61
N ASP A 44 6.51 -14.40 1.78
CA ASP A 44 7.64 -13.68 1.19
C ASP A 44 7.20 -12.50 0.32
N GLU A 45 6.09 -12.65 -0.43
CA GLU A 45 5.49 -11.56 -1.20
C GLU A 45 4.95 -10.44 -0.30
N ILE A 46 4.39 -10.77 0.86
CA ILE A 46 3.93 -9.77 1.84
C ILE A 46 5.13 -8.98 2.38
N ASP A 47 6.19 -9.69 2.79
CA ASP A 47 7.40 -9.09 3.34
C ASP A 47 8.11 -8.22 2.31
N LEU A 48 8.17 -8.67 1.06
CA LEU A 48 8.73 -7.90 -0.05
C LEU A 48 7.91 -6.65 -0.36
N ALA A 49 6.58 -6.77 -0.44
CA ALA A 49 5.69 -5.63 -0.64
C ALA A 49 5.85 -4.58 0.46
N PHE A 50 5.92 -5.02 1.71
CA PHE A 50 6.13 -4.13 2.85
C PHE A 50 7.49 -3.43 2.78
N LYS A 51 8.57 -4.17 2.46
CA LYS A 51 9.91 -3.60 2.25
C LYS A 51 9.92 -2.53 1.16
N HIS A 52 9.17 -2.71 0.07
CA HIS A 52 9.08 -1.71 -0.99
C HIS A 52 8.34 -0.44 -0.56
N ILE A 53 7.20 -0.58 0.15
CA ILE A 53 6.34 0.58 0.45
C ILE A 53 6.79 1.35 1.70
N TYR A 54 7.37 0.67 2.70
CA TYR A 54 7.74 1.26 3.98
C TYR A 54 8.61 2.53 3.89
N PRO A 55 9.71 2.58 3.11
CA PRO A 55 10.53 3.79 3.00
C PRO A 55 9.76 4.97 2.38
N ILE A 56 8.79 4.70 1.50
CA ILE A 56 7.94 5.73 0.90
C ILE A 56 7.00 6.29 1.98
N LEU A 57 6.30 5.43 2.72
CA LEU A 57 5.39 5.87 3.79
C LEU A 57 6.12 6.66 4.87
N LYS A 58 7.34 6.25 5.23
CA LYS A 58 8.16 6.94 6.21
C LYS A 58 8.45 8.40 5.82
N ARG A 59 8.54 8.71 4.52
CA ARG A 59 8.74 10.09 4.02
C ARG A 59 7.51 10.99 4.19
N PHE A 60 6.32 10.42 4.35
CA PHE A 60 5.07 11.14 4.57
C PHE A 60 4.62 11.10 6.04
N LYS A 61 5.49 10.60 6.94
CA LYS A 61 5.23 10.63 8.37
C LYS A 61 5.10 12.09 8.81
N LYS A 62 3.94 12.44 9.36
CA LYS A 62 3.71 13.71 10.07
C LYS A 62 4.26 13.64 11.49
#